data_AF-A0A6G3MFX1-F1
#
_entry.id   AF-A0A6G3MFX1-F1
#
_cell.length_a   1.000
_cell.length_b   1.000
_cell.length_c   1.000
_cell.angle_alpha   90.00
_cell.angle_beta   90.00
_cell.angle_gamma   90.00
#
_symmetry.space_group_name_H-M   'P 1'
#
loop_
_entity.id
_entity.type
_entity.pdbx_description
1 polymer ?
#
loop_
_entity_poly.entity_id
_entity_poly.type
_entity_poly.pdbx_seq_one_letter_code
_entity_poly.pdbx_strand_id
1 'polypeptide(L)'
;MSGYFQKTLIAIENSIAKKEFYHALQLIKSMVFRYQNTQTYEEALDFLIQNINKFMEFNEVESAVELCNMYMDIIEKNHGLNTDKIFHDLLKIVQFMTISHKLWRPFQSRISEYLKKLNNSSYTAQIEQAYAFLFLDAGNCELARFHSFNIQDSSVLCDFLLKYSQKFIQQEELDLFLLQFVLL
;
A
#
# COMPACT_ATOMS: atom_id res chain seq x y z
N MET A 1 1.66 30.79 -2.57
CA MET A 1 2.50 29.83 -3.34
C MET A 1 3.11 30.55 -4.54
N SER A 2 4.41 30.37 -4.80
CA SER A 2 5.13 31.12 -5.84
C SER A 2 4.80 30.62 -7.26
N GLY A 3 4.89 31.49 -8.27
CA GLY A 3 4.65 31.09 -9.68
C GLY A 3 5.59 29.99 -10.20
N TYR A 4 6.73 29.77 -9.54
CA TYR A 4 7.62 28.65 -9.85
C TYR A 4 7.04 27.30 -9.40
N PHE A 5 6.33 27.28 -8.28
CA PHE A 5 5.68 26.08 -7.75
C PHE A 5 4.64 25.52 -8.73
N GLN A 6 3.78 26.40 -9.25
CA GLN A 6 2.76 26.04 -10.23
C GLN A 6 3.37 25.55 -11.55
N LYS A 7 4.49 26.17 -11.99
CA LYS A 7 5.23 25.69 -13.16
C LYS A 7 5.78 24.27 -12.97
N THR A 8 6.31 23.94 -11.79
CA THR A 8 6.80 22.59 -11.49
C THR A 8 5.66 21.57 -11.49
N LEU A 9 4.48 21.90 -10.94
CA LEU A 9 3.32 21.00 -10.99
C LEU A 9 2.89 20.69 -12.43
N ILE A 10 2.80 21.72 -13.28
CA ILE A 10 2.48 21.55 -14.71
C ILE A 10 3.55 20.71 -15.42
N ALA A 11 4.83 20.92 -15.09
CA ALA A 11 5.93 20.13 -15.66
C ALA A 11 5.83 18.64 -15.27
N ILE A 12 5.45 18.33 -14.03
CA ILE A 12 5.23 16.95 -13.57
C ILE A 12 4.10 16.30 -14.38
N GLU A 13 2.96 16.96 -14.50
CA GLU A 13 1.81 16.43 -15.25
C GLU A 13 2.16 16.17 -16.71
N ASN A 14 2.86 17.12 -17.35
CA ASN A 14 3.34 16.94 -18.72
C ASN A 14 4.32 15.78 -18.86
N SER A 15 5.23 15.60 -17.88
CA SER A 15 6.20 14.51 -17.88
C SER A 15 5.51 13.16 -17.74
N ILE A 16 4.52 13.04 -16.83
CA ILE A 16 3.71 11.83 -16.66
C ILE A 16 2.93 11.54 -17.94
N ALA A 17 2.27 12.54 -18.54
CA ALA A 17 1.51 12.36 -19.78
C ALA A 17 2.39 11.90 -20.96
N LYS A 18 3.65 12.35 -21.00
CA LYS A 18 4.65 11.93 -21.98
C LYS A 18 5.36 10.62 -21.63
N LYS A 19 5.02 10.00 -20.49
CA LYS A 19 5.68 8.79 -19.95
C LYS A 19 7.17 8.99 -19.66
N GLU A 20 7.59 10.22 -19.35
CA GLU A 20 8.93 10.57 -18.89
C GLU A 20 9.04 10.33 -17.37
N PHE A 21 8.78 9.10 -16.93
CA PHE A 21 8.55 8.78 -15.51
C PHE A 21 9.73 9.09 -14.60
N TYR A 22 10.96 8.82 -15.05
CA TYR A 22 12.17 9.20 -14.31
C TYR A 22 12.23 10.72 -14.09
N HIS A 23 11.94 11.52 -15.13
CA HIS A 23 11.96 12.97 -15.00
C HIS A 23 10.86 13.46 -14.06
N ALA A 24 9.64 12.94 -14.22
CA ALA A 24 8.52 13.23 -13.33
C ALA A 24 8.88 12.92 -11.86
N LEU A 25 9.48 11.76 -11.60
CA LEU A 25 9.88 11.32 -10.26
C LEU A 25 10.90 12.28 -9.63
N GLN A 26 11.89 12.75 -10.38
CA GLN A 26 12.88 13.72 -9.86
C GLN A 26 12.25 15.09 -9.54
N LEU A 27 11.28 15.53 -10.36
CA LEU A 27 10.52 16.75 -10.08
C LEU A 27 9.64 16.60 -8.84
N ILE A 28 8.98 15.44 -8.67
CA ILE A 28 8.16 15.12 -7.48
C ILE A 28 9.04 15.12 -6.22
N LYS A 29 10.19 14.44 -6.23
CA LYS A 29 11.16 14.46 -5.11
C LYS A 29 11.55 15.88 -4.71
N SER A 30 11.85 16.71 -5.70
CA SER A 30 12.21 18.12 -5.48
C SER A 30 11.08 18.92 -4.84
N MET A 31 9.83 18.62 -5.18
CA MET A 31 8.64 19.26 -4.58
C MET A 31 8.40 18.77 -3.16
N VAL A 32 8.51 17.46 -2.91
CA VAL A 32 8.38 16.86 -1.57
C VAL A 32 9.42 17.46 -0.62
N PHE A 33 10.68 17.58 -1.06
CA PHE A 33 11.72 18.24 -0.27
C PHE A 33 11.35 19.68 0.11
N ARG A 34 10.71 20.44 -0.79
CA ARG A 34 10.24 21.79 -0.47
C ARG A 34 9.13 21.79 0.57
N TYR A 35 8.14 20.90 0.42
CA TYR A 35 7.09 20.75 1.42
C TYR A 35 7.66 20.39 2.80
N GLN A 36 8.66 19.52 2.86
CA GLN A 36 9.36 19.17 4.10
C GLN A 36 10.10 20.37 4.70
N ASN A 37 10.77 21.18 3.88
CA ASN A 37 11.45 22.40 4.35
C ASN A 37 10.47 23.45 4.89
N THR A 38 9.26 23.52 4.34
CA THR A 38 8.19 24.40 4.84
C THR A 38 7.35 23.76 5.95
N GLN A 39 7.69 22.54 6.39
CA GLN A 39 6.97 21.77 7.42
C GLN A 39 5.48 21.53 7.11
N THR A 40 5.10 21.60 5.84
CA THR A 40 3.77 21.36 5.31
C THR A 40 3.66 19.88 4.94
N TYR A 41 3.64 19.02 5.96
CA TYR A 41 3.75 17.57 5.80
C TYR A 41 2.46 16.94 5.27
N GLU A 42 1.28 17.42 5.68
CA GLU A 42 0.02 16.88 5.18
C GLU A 42 -0.15 17.13 3.67
N GLU A 43 0.24 18.32 3.21
CA GLU A 43 0.24 18.63 1.78
C GLU A 43 1.26 17.78 1.02
N ALA A 44 2.39 17.43 1.65
CA ALA A 44 3.37 16.52 1.07
C ALA A 44 2.79 15.10 0.89
N LEU A 45 2.04 14.61 1.88
CA LEU A 45 1.39 13.30 1.83
C LEU A 45 0.30 13.25 0.75
N ASP A 46 -0.55 14.29 0.68
CA ASP A 46 -1.57 14.39 -0.37
C ASP A 46 -0.94 14.40 -1.76
N PHE A 47 0.11 15.20 -1.93
CA PHE A 47 0.85 15.28 -3.18
C PHE A 47 1.50 13.95 -3.55
N LEU A 48 2.08 13.24 -2.59
CA LEU A 48 2.66 11.91 -2.80
C LEU A 48 1.60 10.90 -3.22
N ILE A 49 0.47 10.82 -2.53
CA ILE A 49 -0.59 9.85 -2.83
C ILE A 49 -1.19 10.07 -4.20
N GLN A 50 -1.40 11.32 -4.61
CA GLN A 50 -1.84 11.62 -5.97
C GLN A 50 -0.87 11.08 -7.02
N ASN A 51 0.44 11.25 -6.82
CA ASN A 51 1.43 10.80 -7.80
C ASN A 51 1.73 9.30 -7.73
N ILE A 52 1.64 8.68 -6.54
CA ILE A 52 1.70 7.22 -6.37
C ILE A 52 0.59 6.59 -7.21
N ASN A 53 -0.65 7.05 -7.05
CA ASN A 53 -1.78 6.53 -7.83
C ASN A 53 -1.55 6.68 -9.34
N LYS A 54 -1.06 7.84 -9.80
CA LYS A 54 -0.71 8.05 -11.22
C LYS A 54 0.35 7.05 -11.71
N PHE A 55 1.44 6.84 -10.98
CA PHE A 55 2.45 5.85 -11.39
C PHE A 55 1.92 4.42 -11.38
N MET A 56 1.07 4.07 -10.41
CA MET A 56 0.40 2.77 -10.38
C MET A 56 -0.52 2.55 -11.59
N GLU A 57 -1.28 3.57 -12.00
CA GLU A 57 -2.14 3.52 -13.20
C GLU A 57 -1.33 3.26 -14.49
N PHE A 58 -0.08 3.73 -14.56
CA PHE A 58 0.83 3.45 -15.67
C PHE A 58 1.65 2.16 -15.51
N ASN A 59 1.43 1.37 -14.45
CA ASN A 59 2.22 0.21 -14.07
C ASN A 59 3.73 0.51 -13.83
N GLU A 60 4.05 1.76 -13.47
CA GLU A 60 5.40 2.21 -13.14
C GLU A 60 5.76 1.90 -11.69
N VAL A 61 5.96 0.61 -11.41
CA VAL A 61 6.11 0.07 -10.06
C VAL A 61 7.32 0.66 -9.32
N GLU A 62 8.48 0.81 -9.97
CA GLU A 62 9.70 1.30 -9.31
C GLU A 62 9.52 2.74 -8.80
N SER A 63 8.98 3.61 -9.65
CA SER A 63 8.69 5.00 -9.30
C SER A 63 7.64 5.08 -8.18
N ALA A 64 6.59 4.26 -8.25
CA ALA A 64 5.56 4.19 -7.20
C ALA A 64 6.14 3.73 -5.86
N VAL A 65 6.94 2.65 -5.84
CA VAL A 65 7.63 2.15 -4.62
C VAL A 65 8.52 3.23 -4.02
N GLU A 66 9.25 3.98 -4.84
CA GLU A 66 10.12 5.03 -4.33
C GLU A 66 9.31 6.17 -3.68
N LEU A 67 8.20 6.60 -4.29
CA LEU A 67 7.28 7.56 -3.68
C LEU A 67 6.64 7.03 -2.40
N CYS A 68 6.26 5.75 -2.36
CA CYS A 68 5.75 5.09 -1.16
C CYS A 68 6.78 5.09 -0.03
N ASN A 69 8.07 4.87 -0.32
CA ASN A 69 9.12 4.98 0.68
C ASN A 69 9.28 6.41 1.22
N MET A 70 9.16 7.43 0.37
CA MET A 70 9.14 8.83 0.83
C MET A 70 7.91 9.13 1.70
N TYR A 71 6.75 8.57 1.36
CA TYR A 71 5.54 8.68 2.18
C TYR A 71 5.79 8.11 3.57
N MET A 72 6.37 6.89 3.66
CA MET A 72 6.75 6.29 4.94
C MET A 72 7.75 7.13 5.72
N ASP A 73 8.77 7.68 5.05
CA ASP A 73 9.77 8.54 5.70
C ASP A 73 9.12 9.77 6.36
N ILE A 74 8.07 10.33 5.78
CA ILE A 74 7.35 11.48 6.36
C ILE A 74 6.53 11.03 7.57
N ILE A 75 5.73 9.97 7.46
CA ILE A 75 4.84 9.55 8.56
C ILE A 75 5.61 8.96 9.75
N GLU A 76 6.80 8.37 9.51
CA GLU A 76 7.64 7.82 10.57
C GLU A 76 8.41 8.89 11.35
N LYS A 77 8.75 10.02 10.70
CA LYS A 77 9.54 11.11 11.30
C LYS A 77 8.69 12.20 11.96
N ASN A 78 7.39 12.26 11.63
CA ASN A 78 6.52 13.35 12.08
C ASN A 78 5.36 12.81 12.91
N HIS A 79 5.16 13.40 14.08
CA HIS A 79 4.05 13.09 14.98
C HIS A 79 2.89 14.08 14.77
N GLY A 80 1.66 13.68 15.09
CA GLY A 80 0.48 14.54 15.04
C GLY A 80 -0.19 14.65 13.66
N LEU A 81 0.27 13.88 12.68
CA LEU A 81 -0.42 13.73 11.40
C LEU A 81 -1.73 12.96 11.57
N ASN A 82 -2.68 13.19 10.67
CA ASN A 82 -3.97 12.50 10.68
C ASN A 82 -3.81 10.98 10.41
N THR A 83 -3.84 10.19 11.48
CA THR A 83 -3.66 8.73 11.43
C THR A 83 -4.72 8.02 10.57
N ASP A 84 -5.97 8.47 10.61
CA ASP A 84 -7.06 7.84 9.87
C ASP A 84 -6.87 8.02 8.37
N LYS A 85 -6.47 9.22 7.96
CA LYS A 85 -6.08 9.53 6.58
C LYS A 85 -4.90 8.68 6.13
N ILE A 86 -3.84 8.60 6.95
CA ILE A 86 -2.66 7.77 6.66
C ILE A 86 -3.06 6.30 6.48
N PHE A 87 -3.92 5.80 7.37
CA PHE A 87 -4.43 4.44 7.27
C PHE A 87 -5.17 4.20 5.94
N HIS A 88 -6.07 5.09 5.55
CA HIS A 88 -6.78 4.99 4.28
C HIS A 88 -5.84 5.04 3.07
N ASP A 89 -4.83 5.90 3.11
CA ASP A 89 -3.81 6.00 2.07
C ASP A 89 -3.01 4.70 1.95
N LEU A 90 -2.54 4.14 3.07
CA LEU A 90 -1.81 2.87 3.10
C LEU A 90 -2.67 1.72 2.59
N LEU A 91 -3.94 1.65 3.01
CA LEU A 91 -4.87 0.62 2.55
C LEU A 91 -5.06 0.68 1.03
N LYS A 92 -5.21 1.90 0.49
CA LYS A 92 -5.30 2.11 -0.96
C LYS A 92 -4.04 1.62 -1.65
N ILE A 93 -2.85 1.99 -1.16
CA ILE A 93 -1.58 1.55 -1.76
C ILE A 93 -1.50 0.02 -1.78
N VAL A 94 -1.82 -0.65 -0.67
CA VAL A 94 -1.79 -2.13 -0.57
C VAL A 94 -2.70 -2.77 -1.61
N GLN A 95 -3.90 -2.25 -1.82
CA GLN A 95 -4.84 -2.76 -2.82
C GLN A 95 -4.33 -2.60 -4.27
N PHE A 96 -3.43 -1.64 -4.53
CA PHE A 96 -2.82 -1.44 -5.86
C PHE A 96 -1.51 -2.18 -6.06
N MET A 97 -0.90 -2.76 -5.01
CA MET A 97 0.36 -3.48 -5.16
C MET A 97 0.19 -4.66 -6.11
N THR A 98 0.84 -4.63 -7.27
CA THR A 98 0.86 -5.78 -8.17
C THR A 98 1.80 -6.88 -7.64
N ILE A 99 1.70 -8.06 -8.25
CA ILE A 99 2.42 -9.31 -7.89
C ILE A 99 3.95 -9.20 -8.06
N SER A 100 4.52 -8.03 -8.34
CA SER A 100 5.97 -7.77 -8.26
C SER A 100 6.44 -7.64 -6.80
N HIS A 101 6.13 -8.66 -5.99
CA HIS A 101 6.29 -8.72 -4.54
C HIS A 101 7.69 -8.36 -4.05
N LYS A 102 8.74 -8.64 -4.83
CA LYS A 102 10.13 -8.39 -4.42
C LYS A 102 10.41 -6.89 -4.20
N LEU A 103 9.83 -6.01 -5.01
CA LEU A 103 10.01 -4.56 -4.86
C LEU A 103 9.19 -3.99 -3.70
N TRP A 104 8.02 -4.58 -3.44
CA TRP A 104 7.10 -4.13 -2.39
C TRP A 104 7.49 -4.62 -0.99
N ARG A 105 8.21 -5.74 -0.87
CA ARG A 105 8.52 -6.37 0.42
C ARG A 105 9.13 -5.42 1.47
N PRO A 106 10.13 -4.57 1.16
CA PRO A 106 10.64 -3.61 2.14
C PRO A 106 9.58 -2.63 2.62
N PHE A 107 8.73 -2.14 1.72
CA PHE A 107 7.64 -1.24 2.05
C PHE A 107 6.56 -1.93 2.91
N GLN A 108 6.23 -3.20 2.60
CA GLN A 108 5.30 -3.99 3.42
C GLN A 108 5.80 -4.13 4.86
N SER A 109 7.08 -4.42 5.07
CA SER A 109 7.67 -4.50 6.41
C SER A 109 7.56 -3.18 7.17
N ARG A 110 7.78 -2.04 6.49
CA ARG A 110 7.63 -0.72 7.10
C ARG A 110 6.17 -0.42 7.48
N ILE A 111 5.19 -0.80 6.66
CA ILE A 111 3.77 -0.70 7.02
C ILE A 111 3.49 -1.50 8.29
N SER A 112 3.91 -2.76 8.35
CA SER A 112 3.68 -3.61 9.53
C SER A 112 4.33 -3.04 10.79
N GLU A 113 5.55 -2.49 10.69
CA GLU A 113 6.22 -1.82 11.80
C GLU A 113 5.50 -0.54 12.25
N TYR A 114 5.00 0.25 11.29
CA TYR A 114 4.23 1.45 11.57
C TYR A 114 2.92 1.13 12.28
N LEU A 115 2.15 0.13 11.80
CA LEU A 115 0.89 -0.31 12.42
C LEU A 115 1.12 -0.88 13.82
N LYS A 116 2.21 -1.62 14.04
CA LYS A 116 2.61 -2.09 15.37
C LYS A 116 2.86 -0.93 16.34
N LYS A 117 3.52 0.15 15.88
CA LYS A 117 3.75 1.36 16.69
C LYS A 117 2.45 2.10 17.00
N LEU A 118 1.49 2.13 16.07
CA LEU A 118 0.17 2.71 16.31
C LEU A 118 -0.67 1.91 17.32
N ASN A 119 -0.35 0.62 17.51
CA ASN A 119 -1.05 -0.28 18.42
C ASN A 119 -2.58 -0.30 18.19
N ASN A 120 -3.00 -0.21 16.92
CA ASN A 120 -4.39 -0.25 16.52
C ASN A 120 -4.68 -1.60 15.82
N SER A 121 -5.36 -2.49 16.54
CA SER A 121 -5.68 -3.83 16.06
C SER A 121 -6.64 -3.83 14.86
N SER A 122 -7.56 -2.88 14.79
CA SER A 122 -8.50 -2.74 13.66
C SER A 122 -7.77 -2.37 12.37
N TYR A 123 -6.85 -1.39 12.43
CA TYR A 123 -6.05 -0.99 11.26
C TYR A 123 -5.12 -2.12 10.81
N THR A 124 -4.53 -2.83 11.77
CA THR A 124 -3.72 -4.01 11.47
C THR A 124 -4.55 -5.07 10.76
N ALA A 125 -5.70 -5.45 11.31
CA ALA A 125 -6.58 -6.47 10.73
C ALA A 125 -7.02 -6.11 9.29
N GLN A 126 -7.38 -4.85 9.03
CA GLN A 126 -7.82 -4.42 7.69
C GLN A 126 -6.70 -4.43 6.64
N ILE A 127 -5.47 -4.05 7.03
CA ILE A 127 -4.30 -4.12 6.13
C ILE A 127 -3.91 -5.57 5.86
N GLU A 128 -3.89 -6.40 6.90
CA GLU A 128 -3.60 -7.83 6.77
C GLU A 128 -4.66 -8.53 5.90
N GLN A 129 -5.94 -8.19 6.06
CA GLN A 129 -7.00 -8.64 5.17
C GLN A 129 -6.73 -8.23 3.71
N ALA A 130 -6.31 -6.99 3.47
CA ALA A 130 -5.97 -6.53 2.12
C ALA A 130 -4.78 -7.33 1.53
N TYR A 131 -3.75 -7.62 2.32
CA TYR A 131 -2.66 -8.50 1.89
C TYR A 131 -3.13 -9.92 1.60
N ALA A 132 -4.01 -10.49 2.43
CA ALA A 132 -4.54 -11.84 2.23
C ALA A 132 -5.20 -11.97 0.86
N PHE A 133 -6.13 -11.07 0.52
CA PHE A 133 -6.79 -11.06 -0.79
C PHE A 133 -5.81 -10.76 -1.93
N LEU A 134 -4.88 -9.82 -1.72
CA LEU A 134 -3.87 -9.52 -2.73
C LEU A 134 -3.06 -10.76 -3.10
N PHE A 135 -2.56 -11.51 -2.11
CA PHE A 135 -1.77 -12.70 -2.34
C PHE A 135 -2.60 -13.88 -2.86
N LEU A 136 -3.87 -13.97 -2.46
CA LEU A 136 -4.81 -14.93 -3.01
C LEU A 136 -4.99 -14.71 -4.50
N ASP A 137 -5.27 -13.48 -4.93
CA ASP A 137 -5.41 -13.12 -6.34
C ASP A 137 -4.09 -13.36 -7.09
N ALA A 138 -2.96 -13.07 -6.45
CA ALA A 138 -1.62 -13.32 -6.96
C ALA A 138 -1.26 -14.80 -7.18
N GLY A 139 -2.03 -15.73 -6.62
CA GLY A 139 -1.66 -17.15 -6.65
C GLY A 139 -0.62 -17.54 -5.60
N ASN A 140 -0.29 -16.64 -4.66
CA ASN A 140 0.67 -16.92 -3.59
C ASN A 140 -0.06 -17.52 -2.38
N CYS A 141 -0.23 -18.84 -2.43
CA CYS A 141 -0.89 -19.66 -1.42
C CYS A 141 -0.36 -19.41 0.00
N GLU A 142 0.96 -19.44 0.19
CA GLU A 142 1.59 -19.31 1.51
C GLU A 142 1.33 -17.95 2.16
N LEU A 143 1.57 -16.86 1.42
CA LEU A 143 1.37 -15.51 1.97
C LEU A 143 -0.12 -15.16 2.12
N ALA A 144 -0.98 -15.60 1.20
CA ALA A 144 -2.42 -15.43 1.34
C ALA A 144 -2.91 -16.04 2.64
N ARG A 145 -2.50 -17.27 2.93
CA ARG A 145 -2.84 -17.97 4.18
C ARG A 145 -2.26 -17.27 5.40
N PHE A 146 -0.98 -16.90 5.36
CA PHE A 146 -0.32 -16.23 6.48
C PHE A 146 -1.07 -14.98 6.93
N HIS A 147 -1.47 -14.12 6.00
CA HIS A 147 -2.19 -12.89 6.31
C HIS A 147 -3.66 -13.13 6.69
N SER A 148 -4.27 -14.22 6.22
CA SER A 148 -5.69 -14.54 6.51
C SER A 148 -6.01 -14.75 7.99
N PHE A 149 -5.01 -15.13 8.81
CA PHE A 149 -5.19 -15.33 10.26
C PHE A 149 -5.57 -14.05 11.02
N ASN A 150 -5.34 -12.88 10.42
CA ASN A 150 -5.67 -11.60 11.02
C ASN A 150 -7.04 -11.06 10.56
N ILE A 151 -7.79 -11.80 9.72
CA ILE A 151 -9.14 -11.41 9.29
C ILE A 151 -10.10 -11.61 10.47
N GLN A 152 -10.68 -10.51 10.96
CA GLN A 152 -11.60 -10.53 12.11
C GLN A 152 -13.07 -10.67 11.73
N ASP A 153 -13.44 -10.24 10.52
CA ASP A 153 -14.81 -10.34 10.03
C ASP A 153 -15.08 -11.75 9.50
N SER A 154 -16.03 -12.46 10.11
CA SER A 154 -16.34 -13.85 9.77
C SER A 154 -16.93 -14.03 8.38
N SER A 155 -17.68 -13.04 7.87
CA SER A 155 -18.20 -13.06 6.49
C SER A 155 -17.04 -12.94 5.51
N VAL A 156 -16.11 -12.02 5.77
CA VAL A 156 -14.92 -11.83 4.92
C VAL A 156 -14.00 -13.04 4.98
N LEU A 157 -13.80 -13.63 6.17
CA LEU A 157 -13.02 -14.85 6.32
C LEU A 157 -13.66 -16.00 5.53
N CYS A 158 -14.97 -16.17 5.61
CA CYS A 158 -15.69 -17.17 4.83
C CYS A 158 -15.48 -16.97 3.31
N ASP A 159 -15.64 -15.73 2.82
CA ASP A 159 -15.38 -15.39 1.42
C ASP A 159 -13.94 -15.68 1.00
N PHE A 160 -12.97 -15.37 1.86
CA PHE A 160 -11.57 -15.70 1.64
C PHE A 160 -11.36 -17.21 1.55
N LEU A 161 -11.88 -17.98 2.50
CA LEU A 161 -11.74 -19.45 2.56
C LEU A 161 -12.38 -20.14 1.36
N LEU A 162 -13.55 -19.66 0.92
CA LEU A 162 -14.21 -20.17 -0.28
C LEU A 162 -13.34 -19.96 -1.52
N LYS A 163 -12.83 -18.74 -1.74
CA LYS A 163 -11.95 -18.45 -2.88
C LYS A 163 -10.61 -19.19 -2.77
N TYR A 164 -10.03 -19.28 -1.58
CA TYR A 164 -8.78 -19.97 -1.32
C TYR A 164 -8.90 -21.47 -1.61
N SER A 165 -9.95 -22.11 -1.08
CA SER A 165 -10.20 -23.53 -1.30
C SER A 165 -10.41 -23.87 -2.77
N GLN A 166 -11.19 -23.06 -3.49
CA GLN A 166 -11.39 -23.23 -4.93
C GLN A 166 -10.09 -23.12 -5.74
N LYS A 167 -9.13 -22.31 -5.28
CA LYS A 167 -7.89 -22.03 -6.03
C LYS A 167 -6.76 -22.98 -5.69
N PHE A 168 -6.67 -23.44 -4.44
CA PHE A 168 -5.47 -24.12 -3.93
C PHE A 168 -5.72 -25.46 -3.25
N ILE A 169 -6.98 -25.81 -2.94
CA ILE A 169 -7.30 -27.01 -2.16
C ILE A 169 -8.00 -28.03 -3.05
N GLN A 170 -7.59 -29.30 -2.93
CA GLN A 170 -8.25 -30.41 -3.61
C GLN A 170 -9.55 -30.79 -2.89
N GLN A 171 -10.53 -31.35 -3.60
CA GLN A 171 -11.83 -31.66 -3.00
C GLN A 171 -11.71 -32.63 -1.81
N GLU A 172 -10.74 -33.55 -1.89
CA GLU A 172 -10.47 -34.56 -0.88
C GLU A 172 -9.86 -34.01 0.42
N GLU A 173 -9.34 -32.77 0.40
CA GLU A 173 -8.69 -32.11 1.54
C GLU A 173 -9.54 -30.97 2.13
N LEU A 174 -10.74 -30.75 1.60
CA LEU A 174 -11.58 -29.61 1.97
C LEU A 174 -11.94 -29.63 3.47
N ASP A 175 -12.23 -30.81 4.01
CA ASP A 175 -12.58 -31.02 5.42
C ASP A 175 -11.39 -30.72 6.35
N LEU A 176 -10.20 -31.20 6.02
CA LEU A 176 -8.94 -30.90 6.71
C LEU A 176 -8.63 -29.40 6.67
N PHE A 177 -8.83 -28.77 5.53
CA PHE A 177 -8.64 -27.32 5.37
C PHE A 177 -9.61 -26.52 6.24
N LEU A 178 -10.91 -26.84 6.22
CA LEU A 178 -11.90 -26.16 7.05
C LEU A 178 -11.64 -26.37 8.55
N LEU A 179 -11.24 -27.58 8.95
CA LEU A 179 -10.92 -27.89 10.34
C LEU A 179 -9.76 -27.01 10.86
N GLN A 180 -8.74 -26.76 10.04
CA GLN A 180 -7.61 -25.93 10.44
C GLN A 180 -8.04 -24.49 10.79
N PHE A 181 -9.04 -23.93 10.12
CA PHE A 181 -9.54 -22.58 10.42
C PHE A 181 -10.52 -22.52 11.58
N VAL A 182 -11.22 -23.62 11.87
CA VAL A 182 -12.10 -23.71 13.06
C VAL A 182 -11.30 -23.85 14.35
N LEU A 183 -10.12 -24.49 14.28
CA LEU A 183 -9.26 -24.75 15.44
C LEU A 183 -8.32 -23.59 15.81
N LEU A 184 -8.19 -22.57 14.95
CA LEU A 184 -7.34 -21.40 15.13
C LEU A 184 -8.12 -20.23 15.72
#